data_AF-A0A4V2G6U9-F1
#
_entry.id   AF-A0A4V2G6U9-F1
#
_cell.length_a   1.000
_cell.length_b   1.000
_cell.length_c   1.000
_cell.angle_alpha   90.00
_cell.angle_beta   90.00
_cell.angle_gamma   90.00
#
_symmetry.space_group_name_H-M   'P 1'
#
loop_
_entity.id
_entity.type
_entity.pdbx_description
1 polymer ?
#
loop_
_entity_poly.entity_id
_entity_poly.type
_entity_poly.pdbx_seq_one_letter_code
_entity_poly.pdbx_strand_id
1 'polypeptide(L)'
;MKMPVAVSALALTVCGLVLAPAAPPASAAPGAPTTPGTHSMAGMNHAAMPVTAPTSTGSRADGVRRSHERPQYFAATLNGRNEVPVPGGPAVGDYDGQATGLVRVQGNRVTFAFRWKKIGAPTLGHIHQGKAGVNGDVKVPLFTSAMPATVNAAAGVTTVSDSAIADAIRRRPAEFYLNLHTAEFPGGAVRGQLHSLRGSADVLGLLRGGTLKAFLSGDQEVPTPGGPAVGDPTGRAVSFIQPRGNARVDYSFAWVGVRPTLGHIHEGKAGVNGPVVVPLFTTAMPSTIIAVSGTVVGLDSKILRRIKQKPSGFYANLHTAEFPGGAVRGQLFRR
;
A
#
# COMPACT_ATOMS: atom_id res chain seq x y z
N MET A 1 15.17 10.51 52.47
CA MET A 1 15.97 10.46 51.22
C MET A 1 15.02 10.53 50.04
N LYS A 2 15.25 11.42 49.08
CA LYS A 2 14.51 11.52 47.80
C LYS A 2 15.55 11.61 46.69
N MET A 3 15.52 10.71 45.71
CA MET A 3 16.38 10.77 44.53
C MET A 3 15.62 11.46 43.38
N PRO A 4 16.22 12.46 42.70
CA PRO A 4 15.69 12.97 41.44
C PRO A 4 16.21 12.14 40.26
N VAL A 5 15.31 11.78 39.33
CA VAL A 5 15.70 11.21 38.03
C VAL A 5 15.85 12.36 37.03
N ALA A 6 16.99 12.42 36.35
CA ALA A 6 17.31 13.49 35.40
C ALA A 6 16.52 13.37 34.09
N VAL A 7 16.09 14.51 33.55
CA VAL A 7 15.49 14.62 32.21
C VAL A 7 16.55 15.12 31.24
N SER A 8 17.00 14.27 30.31
CA SER A 8 17.90 14.68 29.24
C SER A 8 17.12 15.39 28.12
N ALA A 9 17.33 16.69 27.99
CA ALA A 9 16.95 17.46 26.82
C ALA A 9 18.12 17.49 25.83
N LEU A 10 17.92 16.98 24.60
CA LEU A 10 18.90 17.11 23.52
C LEU A 10 18.59 18.36 22.71
N ALA A 11 19.41 19.40 22.86
CA ALA A 11 19.33 20.61 22.05
C ALA A 11 19.90 20.34 20.65
N LEU A 12 19.20 20.77 19.60
CA LEU A 12 19.68 20.74 18.23
C LEU A 12 20.16 22.14 17.83
N THR A 13 21.47 22.29 17.61
CA THR A 13 22.11 23.58 17.34
C THR A 13 21.77 24.10 15.95
N VAL A 14 21.18 25.28 15.87
CA VAL A 14 21.02 26.04 14.62
C VAL A 14 22.32 26.81 14.37
N CYS A 15 23.01 26.53 13.27
CA CYS A 15 24.10 27.36 12.79
C CYS A 15 23.58 28.27 11.67
N GLY A 16 23.55 29.58 11.91
CA GLY A 16 23.16 30.57 10.92
C GLY A 16 24.38 31.19 10.23
N LEU A 17 24.23 31.53 8.96
CA LEU A 17 25.13 32.46 8.26
C LEU A 17 24.27 33.42 7.42
N VAL A 18 24.51 34.72 7.57
CA VAL A 18 23.78 35.83 6.94
C VAL A 18 24.79 36.92 6.57
N LEU A 19 24.43 37.79 5.59
CA LEU A 19 25.15 38.92 4.98
C LEU A 19 25.88 38.55 3.67
N ALA A 20 25.76 39.30 2.56
CA ALA A 20 24.99 40.52 2.25
C ALA A 20 24.67 40.60 0.72
N PRO A 21 23.89 41.58 0.21
CA PRO A 21 23.30 41.52 -1.14
C PRO A 21 24.09 42.25 -2.24
N ALA A 22 23.75 41.95 -3.50
CA ALA A 22 24.04 42.79 -4.67
C ALA A 22 22.82 42.83 -5.62
N ALA A 23 22.58 43.97 -6.27
CA ALA A 23 21.43 44.25 -7.13
C ALA A 23 21.85 44.43 -8.62
N PRO A 24 20.92 44.40 -9.60
CA PRO A 24 21.23 44.19 -11.03
C PRO A 24 21.33 45.52 -11.82
N PRO A 25 21.76 45.50 -13.11
CA PRO A 25 20.85 45.20 -14.25
C PRO A 25 21.50 44.18 -15.23
N ALA A 26 21.05 43.87 -16.46
CA ALA A 26 20.01 44.42 -17.34
C ALA A 26 19.32 43.33 -18.22
N SER A 27 18.71 43.71 -19.35
CA SER A 27 18.04 42.84 -20.33
C SER A 27 18.64 43.01 -21.73
N ALA A 28 18.79 41.92 -22.50
CA ALA A 28 18.63 41.92 -23.97
C ALA A 28 18.53 40.49 -24.57
N ALA A 29 17.63 40.35 -25.54
CA ALA A 29 17.58 39.31 -26.58
C ALA A 29 17.18 40.02 -27.91
N PRO A 30 17.20 39.40 -29.10
CA PRO A 30 17.59 38.02 -29.45
C PRO A 30 18.68 37.96 -30.55
N GLY A 31 19.17 36.76 -30.89
CA GLY A 31 20.09 36.59 -32.02
C GLY A 31 20.41 35.13 -32.39
N ALA A 32 19.88 34.69 -33.53
CA ALA A 32 20.32 33.53 -34.30
C ALA A 32 20.26 33.93 -35.80
N PRO A 33 20.92 33.22 -36.75
CA PRO A 33 21.68 31.99 -36.62
C PRO A 33 23.11 32.04 -37.22
N THR A 34 23.95 31.04 -36.92
CA THR A 34 24.80 30.34 -37.92
C THR A 34 25.46 29.08 -37.33
N THR A 35 25.26 27.94 -37.99
CA THR A 35 26.16 26.77 -38.03
C THR A 35 27.25 27.03 -39.08
N PRO A 36 28.48 26.45 -39.02
CA PRO A 36 28.72 25.03 -38.68
C PRO A 36 29.94 24.71 -37.80
N GLY A 37 29.92 23.51 -37.20
CA GLY A 37 31.04 22.96 -36.43
C GLY A 37 30.77 21.51 -36.01
N THR A 38 31.21 20.55 -36.82
CA THR A 38 31.04 19.12 -36.55
C THR A 38 32.01 18.65 -35.48
N HIS A 39 31.53 18.43 -34.25
CA HIS A 39 32.26 17.67 -33.25
C HIS A 39 31.47 16.42 -32.85
N SER A 40 31.97 15.29 -33.34
CA SER A 40 31.52 13.96 -32.94
C SER A 40 31.89 13.73 -31.48
N MET A 41 30.89 13.56 -30.62
CA MET A 41 31.03 12.91 -29.32
C MET A 41 30.16 11.65 -29.32
N ALA A 42 30.62 10.64 -30.05
CA ALA A 42 30.15 9.28 -29.86
C ALA A 42 30.44 8.83 -28.42
N GLY A 43 29.51 8.14 -27.77
CA GLY A 43 29.77 7.55 -26.45
C GLY A 43 28.78 7.86 -25.32
N MET A 44 27.48 7.99 -25.59
CA MET A 44 26.46 7.70 -24.58
C MET A 44 25.46 6.69 -25.13
N ASN A 45 25.88 5.43 -25.19
CA ASN A 45 24.97 4.31 -25.35
C ASN A 45 24.11 4.21 -24.07
N HIS A 46 22.98 4.90 -24.06
CA HIS A 46 21.86 4.51 -23.20
C HIS A 46 21.40 3.13 -23.65
N ALA A 47 22.03 2.10 -23.07
CA ALA A 47 21.50 0.75 -23.08
C ALA A 47 20.14 0.80 -22.38
N ALA A 48 19.09 1.01 -23.17
CA ALA A 48 17.73 0.83 -22.72
C ALA A 48 17.62 -0.61 -22.24
N MET A 49 17.63 -0.79 -20.92
CA MET A 49 17.38 -2.08 -20.29
C MET A 49 16.07 -2.60 -20.87
N PRO A 50 16.07 -3.75 -21.58
CA PRO A 50 14.85 -4.25 -22.17
C PRO A 50 13.92 -4.60 -21.01
N VAL A 51 12.90 -3.78 -20.80
CA VAL A 51 11.77 -4.13 -19.95
C VAL A 51 11.02 -5.23 -20.69
N THR A 52 11.48 -6.47 -20.49
CA THR A 52 10.76 -7.68 -20.87
C THR A 52 9.48 -7.71 -20.04
N ALA A 53 8.44 -7.07 -20.59
CA ALA A 53 7.08 -7.29 -20.16
C ALA A 53 6.86 -8.81 -20.10
N PRO A 54 6.25 -9.34 -19.02
CA PRO A 54 6.07 -10.77 -18.88
C PRO A 54 5.32 -11.28 -20.11
N THR A 55 5.97 -12.17 -20.87
CA THR A 55 5.42 -12.75 -22.10
C THR A 55 4.18 -13.55 -21.74
N SER A 56 3.00 -12.94 -21.94
CA SER A 56 1.74 -13.64 -21.80
C SER A 56 1.69 -14.72 -22.88
N THR A 57 1.68 -15.99 -22.45
CA THR A 57 1.70 -17.15 -23.35
C THR A 57 0.40 -17.35 -24.14
N GLY A 58 -0.61 -16.51 -23.93
CA GLY A 58 -1.87 -16.47 -24.69
C GLY A 58 -2.04 -15.17 -25.47
N SER A 59 -2.87 -15.21 -26.52
CA SER A 59 -3.16 -14.04 -27.35
C SER A 59 -3.91 -12.95 -26.58
N ARG A 60 -3.77 -11.68 -26.99
CA ARG A 60 -4.61 -10.58 -26.51
C ARG A 60 -6.10 -10.90 -26.67
N ALA A 61 -6.48 -11.60 -27.74
CA ALA A 61 -7.85 -12.06 -27.96
C ALA A 61 -8.32 -13.08 -26.91
N ASP A 62 -7.44 -14.00 -26.49
CA ASP A 62 -7.72 -14.93 -25.39
C ASP A 62 -7.87 -14.19 -24.07
N GLY A 63 -7.00 -13.22 -23.80
CA GLY A 63 -7.08 -12.36 -22.61
C GLY A 63 -8.41 -11.62 -22.52
N VAL A 64 -8.88 -11.02 -23.63
CA VAL A 64 -10.19 -10.38 -23.71
C VAL A 64 -11.31 -11.40 -23.48
N ARG A 65 -11.34 -12.52 -24.21
CA ARG A 65 -12.36 -13.57 -24.05
C ARG A 65 -12.45 -14.05 -22.60
N ARG A 66 -11.30 -14.38 -21.98
CA ARG A 66 -11.22 -14.85 -20.60
C ARG A 66 -11.64 -13.78 -19.59
N SER A 67 -11.47 -12.49 -19.88
CA SER A 67 -11.95 -11.40 -19.00
C SER A 67 -13.48 -11.36 -18.85
N HIS A 68 -14.23 -11.87 -19.83
CA HIS A 68 -15.69 -11.98 -19.80
C HIS A 68 -16.22 -13.23 -19.09
N GLU A 69 -15.34 -14.13 -18.62
CA GLU A 69 -15.77 -15.30 -17.83
C GLU A 69 -16.51 -14.88 -16.55
N ARG A 70 -17.43 -15.73 -16.09
CA ARG A 70 -18.11 -15.54 -14.81
C ARG A 70 -17.08 -15.60 -13.67
N PRO A 71 -17.01 -14.58 -12.79
CA PRO A 71 -16.10 -14.61 -11.65
C PRO A 71 -16.50 -15.71 -10.66
N GLN A 72 -15.50 -16.41 -10.14
CA GLN A 72 -15.68 -17.34 -9.03
C GLN A 72 -15.00 -16.80 -7.78
N TYR A 73 -15.60 -17.08 -6.63
CA TYR A 73 -15.18 -16.56 -5.33
C TYR A 73 -14.80 -17.71 -4.40
N PHE A 74 -13.72 -17.52 -3.66
CA PHE A 74 -13.14 -18.49 -2.75
C PHE A 74 -12.80 -17.81 -1.43
N ALA A 75 -12.77 -18.58 -0.35
CA ALA A 75 -12.30 -18.13 0.94
C ALA A 75 -11.31 -19.12 1.54
N ALA A 76 -10.54 -18.64 2.51
CA ALA A 76 -9.80 -19.47 3.45
C ALA A 76 -9.81 -18.83 4.85
N THR A 77 -9.86 -19.66 5.88
CA THR A 77 -9.47 -19.27 7.25
C THR A 77 -8.07 -19.82 7.47
N LEU A 78 -7.12 -18.94 7.79
CA LEU A 78 -5.71 -19.26 7.95
C LEU A 78 -5.34 -19.26 9.43
N ASN A 79 -4.52 -20.23 9.85
CA ASN A 79 -3.96 -20.34 11.21
C ASN A 79 -2.61 -21.06 11.16
N GLY A 80 -1.71 -20.82 12.11
CA GLY A 80 -0.37 -21.42 12.11
C GLY A 80 -0.36 -22.94 12.32
N ARG A 81 -1.39 -23.52 12.95
CA ARG A 81 -1.52 -24.99 13.10
C ARG A 81 -1.72 -25.73 11.78
N ASN A 82 -2.06 -25.01 10.70
CA ASN A 82 -2.21 -25.59 9.36
C ASN A 82 -0.89 -25.59 8.58
N GLU A 83 0.16 -24.96 9.09
CA GLU A 83 1.49 -25.01 8.48
C GLU A 83 2.09 -26.41 8.63
N VAL A 84 2.96 -26.77 7.69
CA VAL A 84 3.61 -28.09 7.66
C VAL A 84 5.13 -27.87 7.75
N PRO A 85 5.73 -28.06 8.93
CA PRO A 85 7.17 -27.90 9.11
C PRO A 85 7.97 -28.83 8.20
N VAL A 86 9.10 -28.32 7.69
CA VAL A 86 10.11 -29.12 7.00
C VAL A 86 11.33 -29.23 7.91
N PRO A 87 11.88 -30.43 8.17
CA PRO A 87 13.10 -30.58 8.99
C PRO A 87 14.26 -29.74 8.44
N GLY A 88 14.88 -28.93 9.30
CA GLY A 88 15.94 -27.99 8.90
C GLY A 88 15.47 -26.78 8.07
N GLY A 89 14.16 -26.64 7.83
CA GLY A 89 13.58 -25.52 7.11
C GLY A 89 13.43 -24.24 7.96
N PRO A 90 13.01 -23.12 7.34
CA PRO A 90 12.67 -21.90 8.05
C PRO A 90 11.52 -22.10 9.06
N ALA A 91 11.45 -21.23 10.07
CA ALA A 91 10.37 -21.25 11.05
C ALA A 91 8.99 -21.08 10.39
N VAL A 92 8.02 -21.87 10.87
CA VAL A 92 6.62 -21.86 10.44
C VAL A 92 5.68 -21.97 11.64
N GLY A 93 4.44 -21.52 11.47
CA GLY A 93 3.35 -21.81 12.40
C GLY A 93 3.20 -20.81 13.54
N ASP A 94 2.62 -19.64 13.24
CA ASP A 94 2.17 -18.68 14.23
C ASP A 94 0.88 -19.19 14.91
N TYR A 95 1.03 -19.82 16.09
CA TYR A 95 -0.01 -20.65 16.68
C TYR A 95 -1.23 -19.89 17.25
N ASP A 96 -1.07 -18.64 17.69
CA ASP A 96 -2.19 -17.77 18.05
C ASP A 96 -2.56 -16.76 16.95
N GLY A 97 -1.70 -16.64 15.94
CA GLY A 97 -1.94 -16.03 14.65
C GLY A 97 -3.12 -16.61 13.86
N GLN A 98 -3.87 -15.70 13.23
CA GLN A 98 -4.92 -16.09 12.30
C GLN A 98 -5.23 -15.01 11.26
N ALA A 99 -5.67 -15.44 10.09
CA ALA A 99 -6.18 -14.56 9.05
C ALA A 99 -7.44 -15.12 8.36
N THR A 100 -8.15 -14.25 7.66
CA THR A 100 -9.20 -14.62 6.72
C THR A 100 -8.80 -14.07 5.35
N GLY A 101 -8.81 -14.92 4.34
CA GLY A 101 -8.57 -14.54 2.96
C GLY A 101 -9.84 -14.70 2.12
N LEU A 102 -10.09 -13.73 1.23
CA LEU A 102 -11.06 -13.82 0.13
C LEU A 102 -10.32 -13.71 -1.20
N VAL A 103 -10.70 -14.53 -2.18
CA VAL A 103 -10.14 -14.51 -3.54
C VAL A 103 -11.27 -14.53 -4.55
N ARG A 104 -11.16 -13.68 -5.57
CA ARG A 104 -12.01 -13.65 -6.76
C ARG A 104 -11.14 -13.91 -7.98
N VAL A 105 -11.45 -14.97 -8.72
CA VAL A 105 -10.79 -15.31 -9.99
C VAL A 105 -11.74 -15.04 -11.15
N GLN A 106 -11.30 -14.24 -12.13
CA GLN A 106 -12.04 -13.97 -13.37
C GLN A 106 -11.07 -13.89 -14.54
N GLY A 107 -11.24 -14.74 -15.55
CA GLY A 107 -10.17 -15.00 -16.51
C GLY A 107 -8.88 -15.37 -15.78
N ASN A 108 -7.81 -14.65 -16.09
CA ASN A 108 -6.51 -14.75 -15.41
C ASN A 108 -6.34 -13.73 -14.27
N ARG A 109 -7.33 -12.86 -14.00
CA ARG A 109 -7.24 -11.83 -12.97
C ARG A 109 -7.62 -12.41 -11.61
N VAL A 110 -6.70 -12.29 -10.65
CA VAL A 110 -6.88 -12.69 -9.26
C VAL A 110 -6.97 -11.43 -8.41
N THR A 111 -8.17 -11.11 -7.93
CA THR A 111 -8.39 -10.07 -6.93
C THR A 111 -8.48 -10.74 -5.57
N PHE A 112 -7.75 -10.25 -4.57
CA PHE A 112 -7.65 -10.89 -3.25
C PHE A 112 -7.81 -9.85 -2.15
N ALA A 113 -8.21 -10.31 -0.96
CA ALA A 113 -8.06 -9.56 0.27
C ALA A 113 -7.72 -10.49 1.43
N PHE A 114 -6.95 -9.96 2.36
CA PHE A 114 -6.66 -10.58 3.65
C PHE A 114 -7.03 -9.64 4.78
N ARG A 115 -7.47 -10.22 5.89
CA ARG A 115 -7.48 -9.56 7.20
C ARG A 115 -6.83 -10.49 8.21
N TRP A 116 -5.86 -9.99 8.96
CA TRP A 116 -5.09 -10.76 9.92
C TRP A 116 -5.16 -10.15 11.32
N LYS A 117 -4.80 -10.96 12.32
CA LYS A 117 -4.63 -10.55 13.72
C LYS A 117 -3.66 -11.51 14.40
N LYS A 118 -2.95 -11.01 15.41
CA LYS A 118 -1.97 -11.80 16.20
C LYS A 118 -0.87 -12.45 15.33
N ILE A 119 -0.52 -11.82 14.22
CA ILE A 119 0.70 -12.14 13.46
C ILE A 119 1.49 -10.84 13.31
N GLY A 120 2.80 -10.95 13.13
CA GLY A 120 3.64 -9.84 12.67
C GLY A 120 3.18 -9.28 11.32
N ALA A 121 3.73 -8.12 10.92
CA ALA A 121 3.41 -7.53 9.62
C ALA A 121 3.75 -8.52 8.47
N PRO A 122 2.81 -8.87 7.58
CA PRO A 122 3.09 -9.85 6.54
C PRO A 122 4.19 -9.38 5.58
N THR A 123 5.19 -10.23 5.39
CA THR A 123 6.33 -9.99 4.48
C THR A 123 6.03 -10.44 3.05
N LEU A 124 5.29 -11.54 2.91
CA LEU A 124 4.88 -12.15 1.64
C LEU A 124 3.47 -12.71 1.75
N GLY A 125 2.77 -12.81 0.62
CA GLY A 125 1.46 -13.47 0.53
C GLY A 125 1.31 -14.22 -0.78
N HIS A 126 0.84 -15.47 -0.71
CA HIS A 126 0.87 -16.41 -1.83
C HIS A 126 -0.41 -17.23 -1.95
N ILE A 127 -0.69 -17.71 -3.17
CA ILE A 127 -1.48 -18.93 -3.41
C ILE A 127 -0.49 -20.04 -3.79
N HIS A 128 -0.52 -21.13 -3.03
CA HIS A 128 0.24 -22.35 -3.31
C HIS A 128 -0.67 -23.45 -3.85
N GLN A 129 -0.10 -24.43 -4.55
CA GLN A 129 -0.80 -25.65 -4.97
C GLN A 129 -0.33 -26.86 -4.14
N GLY A 130 -1.15 -27.24 -3.16
CA GLY A 130 -0.96 -28.41 -2.31
C GLY A 130 -2.24 -28.73 -1.55
N LYS A 131 -2.50 -30.03 -1.32
CA LYS A 131 -3.62 -30.48 -0.47
C LYS A 131 -3.35 -30.17 1.00
N ALA A 132 -4.40 -30.20 1.83
CA ALA A 132 -4.25 -30.05 3.28
C ALA A 132 -3.19 -31.02 3.85
N GLY A 133 -2.32 -30.54 4.74
CA GLY A 133 -1.22 -31.33 5.31
C GLY A 133 -0.02 -31.57 4.39
N VAL A 134 -0.03 -31.06 3.14
CA VAL A 134 1.07 -31.20 2.18
C VAL A 134 1.57 -29.82 1.75
N ASN A 135 2.89 -29.60 1.75
CA ASN A 135 3.49 -28.38 1.20
C ASN A 135 3.46 -28.40 -0.32
N GLY A 136 3.32 -27.22 -0.94
CA GLY A 136 3.22 -27.08 -2.37
C GLY A 136 3.89 -25.82 -2.91
N ASP A 137 4.19 -25.80 -4.21
CA ASP A 137 4.83 -24.65 -4.86
C ASP A 137 3.94 -23.40 -4.78
N VAL A 138 4.57 -22.22 -4.72
CA VAL A 138 3.91 -20.95 -5.01
C VAL A 138 3.46 -20.97 -6.48
N LYS A 139 2.15 -20.80 -6.72
CA LYS A 139 1.59 -20.65 -8.08
C LYS A 139 1.11 -19.23 -8.38
N VAL A 140 0.77 -18.45 -7.36
CA VAL A 140 0.40 -17.02 -7.51
C VAL A 140 1.06 -16.18 -6.42
N PRO A 141 2.09 -15.38 -6.76
CA PRO A 141 2.55 -14.29 -5.91
C PRO A 141 1.46 -13.22 -5.78
N LEU A 142 0.94 -13.01 -4.57
CA LEU A 142 -0.09 -12.00 -4.30
C LEU A 142 0.57 -10.67 -3.91
N PHE A 143 1.58 -10.71 -3.04
CA PHE A 143 2.50 -9.60 -2.78
C PHE A 143 3.86 -10.12 -2.31
N THR A 144 4.93 -9.41 -2.67
CA THR A 144 6.33 -9.86 -2.52
C THR A 144 7.22 -8.89 -1.74
N SER A 145 6.62 -7.95 -1.01
CA SER A 145 7.30 -7.03 -0.11
C SER A 145 6.46 -6.79 1.15
N ALA A 146 7.11 -6.34 2.23
CA ALA A 146 6.46 -6.23 3.52
C ALA A 146 5.35 -5.17 3.56
N MET A 147 4.27 -5.50 4.26
CA MET A 147 3.22 -4.56 4.64
C MET A 147 3.73 -3.60 5.74
N PRO A 148 3.28 -2.33 5.77
CA PRO A 148 3.54 -1.46 6.91
C PRO A 148 2.95 -2.02 8.21
N ALA A 149 3.66 -1.86 9.33
CA ALA A 149 3.32 -2.50 10.61
C ALA A 149 1.95 -2.11 11.20
N THR A 150 1.39 -0.97 10.78
CA THR A 150 0.06 -0.49 11.18
C THR A 150 -1.09 -1.15 10.39
N VAL A 151 -0.80 -1.83 9.28
CA VAL A 151 -1.79 -2.49 8.43
C VAL A 151 -2.21 -3.84 9.03
N ASN A 152 -3.53 -4.09 9.04
CA ASN A 152 -4.13 -5.34 9.54
C ASN A 152 -5.13 -5.98 8.55
N ALA A 153 -5.41 -5.31 7.43
CA ALA A 153 -6.05 -5.91 6.27
C ALA A 153 -5.53 -5.24 4.99
N ALA A 154 -5.46 -5.98 3.90
CA ALA A 154 -5.06 -5.47 2.60
C ALA A 154 -5.87 -6.15 1.49
N ALA A 155 -6.19 -5.41 0.44
CA ALA A 155 -6.74 -5.95 -0.79
C ALA A 155 -5.87 -5.57 -1.98
N GLY A 156 -5.71 -6.50 -2.89
CA GLY A 156 -4.83 -6.37 -4.04
C GLY A 156 -5.36 -7.09 -5.26
N VAL A 157 -4.63 -6.91 -6.36
CA VAL A 157 -4.92 -7.56 -7.62
C VAL A 157 -3.65 -7.93 -8.36
N THR A 158 -3.65 -9.11 -8.95
CA THR A 158 -2.59 -9.62 -9.81
C THR A 158 -3.21 -10.35 -11.00
N THR A 159 -2.40 -10.66 -12.01
CA THR A 159 -2.79 -11.43 -13.19
C THR A 159 -1.85 -12.62 -13.29
N VAL A 160 -2.38 -13.84 -13.38
CA VAL A 160 -1.55 -15.02 -13.61
C VAL A 160 -1.12 -15.09 -15.08
N SER A 161 0.17 -15.29 -15.31
CA SER A 161 0.72 -15.44 -16.67
C SER A 161 0.25 -16.74 -17.31
N ASP A 162 0.31 -17.85 -16.56
CA ASP A 162 -0.28 -19.12 -16.98
C ASP A 162 -1.77 -19.17 -16.63
N SER A 163 -2.58 -19.27 -17.68
CA SER A 163 -4.04 -19.37 -17.59
C SER A 163 -4.53 -20.68 -16.95
N ALA A 164 -3.74 -21.76 -17.05
CA ALA A 164 -4.08 -23.06 -16.48
C ALA A 164 -4.09 -23.02 -14.94
N ILE A 165 -3.29 -22.15 -14.30
CA ILE A 165 -3.31 -21.93 -12.85
C ILE A 165 -4.67 -21.36 -12.41
N ALA A 166 -5.19 -20.36 -13.12
CA ALA A 166 -6.53 -19.82 -12.82
C ALA A 166 -7.64 -20.85 -13.06
N ASP A 167 -7.51 -21.68 -14.09
CA ASP A 167 -8.45 -22.78 -14.34
C ASP A 167 -8.38 -23.88 -13.26
N ALA A 168 -7.20 -24.22 -12.77
CA ALA A 168 -7.01 -25.19 -11.70
C ALA A 168 -7.59 -24.70 -10.37
N ILE A 169 -7.32 -23.45 -9.98
CA ILE A 169 -7.93 -22.82 -8.78
C ILE A 169 -9.46 -22.87 -8.85
N ARG A 170 -10.04 -22.59 -10.04
CA ARG A 170 -11.50 -22.59 -10.22
C ARG A 170 -12.12 -23.99 -10.22
N ARG A 171 -11.44 -25.00 -10.78
CA ARG A 171 -11.95 -26.38 -10.85
C ARG A 171 -11.71 -27.17 -9.58
N ARG A 172 -10.62 -26.91 -8.86
CA ARG A 172 -10.16 -27.70 -7.69
C ARG A 172 -9.58 -26.81 -6.59
N PRO A 173 -10.34 -25.84 -6.04
CA PRO A 173 -9.81 -24.90 -5.05
C PRO A 173 -9.23 -25.59 -3.80
N ALA A 174 -9.76 -26.74 -3.40
CA ALA A 174 -9.25 -27.51 -2.26
C ALA A 174 -7.81 -28.07 -2.47
N GLU A 175 -7.30 -28.08 -3.70
CA GLU A 175 -5.88 -28.38 -4.02
C GLU A 175 -4.97 -27.15 -3.91
N PHE A 176 -5.50 -26.00 -3.49
CA PHE A 176 -4.76 -24.75 -3.31
C PHE A 176 -4.94 -24.18 -1.91
N TYR A 177 -3.95 -23.42 -1.44
CA TYR A 177 -4.02 -22.72 -0.16
C TYR A 177 -3.48 -21.30 -0.22
N LEU A 178 -4.00 -20.46 0.66
CA LEU A 178 -3.44 -19.15 0.95
C LEU A 178 -2.41 -19.28 2.06
N ASN A 179 -1.32 -18.53 1.92
CA ASN A 179 -0.27 -18.42 2.93
C ASN A 179 0.16 -16.97 3.11
N LEU A 180 0.43 -16.59 4.36
CA LEU A 180 1.02 -15.31 4.73
C LEU A 180 2.30 -15.61 5.53
N HIS A 181 3.39 -14.96 5.18
CA HIS A 181 4.69 -15.08 5.84
C HIS A 181 4.92 -13.84 6.72
N THR A 182 5.72 -13.96 7.78
CA THR A 182 6.20 -12.82 8.57
C THR A 182 7.72 -12.87 8.69
N ALA A 183 8.34 -11.88 9.33
CA ALA A 183 9.78 -11.92 9.63
C ALA A 183 10.13 -13.03 10.64
N GLU A 184 9.22 -13.35 11.57
CA GLU A 184 9.39 -14.40 12.58
C GLU A 184 9.13 -15.80 12.01
N PHE A 185 8.14 -15.93 11.13
CA PHE A 185 7.79 -17.18 10.45
C PHE A 185 7.97 -17.06 8.93
N PRO A 186 9.23 -17.00 8.44
CA PRO A 186 9.51 -16.79 7.02
C PRO A 186 9.10 -17.98 6.15
N GLY A 187 8.96 -19.19 6.69
CA GLY A 187 8.42 -20.34 5.95
C GLY A 187 6.91 -20.32 5.78
N GLY A 188 6.19 -19.53 6.57
CA GLY A 188 4.73 -19.44 6.61
C GLY A 188 4.24 -19.21 8.05
N ALA A 189 3.60 -18.06 8.30
CA ALA A 189 3.03 -17.75 9.61
C ALA A 189 1.64 -18.38 9.76
N VAL A 190 0.78 -18.22 8.74
CA VAL A 190 -0.58 -18.78 8.75
C VAL A 190 -0.97 -19.32 7.37
N ARG A 191 -1.58 -20.51 7.36
CA ARG A 191 -2.02 -21.23 6.16
C ARG A 191 -3.50 -21.62 6.22
N GLY A 192 -4.17 -21.65 5.08
CA GLY A 192 -5.54 -22.19 4.96
C GLY A 192 -5.92 -22.56 3.53
N GLN A 193 -6.52 -23.74 3.34
CA GLN A 193 -6.99 -24.20 2.02
C GLN A 193 -8.13 -23.32 1.48
N LEU A 194 -8.15 -23.13 0.16
CA LEU A 194 -9.24 -22.46 -0.53
C LEU A 194 -10.47 -23.37 -0.63
N HIS A 195 -11.66 -22.79 -0.48
CA HIS A 195 -12.94 -23.43 -0.77
C HIS A 195 -13.86 -22.45 -1.53
N SER A 196 -14.71 -22.98 -2.41
CA SER A 196 -15.66 -22.16 -3.18
C SER A 196 -16.75 -21.55 -2.30
N LEU A 197 -17.09 -20.30 -2.58
CA LEU A 197 -18.28 -19.64 -2.05
C LEU A 197 -19.46 -19.84 -3.01
N ARG A 198 -20.67 -20.02 -2.45
CA ARG A 198 -21.90 -20.26 -3.23
C ARG A 198 -22.46 -19.02 -3.94
N GLY A 199 -21.78 -17.89 -3.86
CA GLY A 199 -22.20 -16.61 -4.45
C GLY A 199 -21.08 -15.58 -4.46
N SER A 200 -21.39 -14.36 -4.91
CA SER A 200 -20.46 -13.24 -4.89
C SER A 200 -20.08 -12.83 -3.48
N ALA A 201 -18.80 -12.50 -3.27
CA ALA A 201 -18.31 -11.90 -2.04
C ALA A 201 -17.73 -10.50 -2.32
N ASP A 202 -18.02 -9.54 -1.45
CA ASP A 202 -17.30 -8.27 -1.45
C ASP A 202 -15.89 -8.50 -0.86
N VAL A 203 -14.91 -8.54 -1.75
CA VAL A 203 -13.50 -8.70 -1.39
C VAL A 203 -13.00 -7.52 -0.54
N LEU A 204 -13.51 -6.30 -0.75
CA LEU A 204 -13.16 -5.14 0.05
C LEU A 204 -13.86 -5.14 1.42
N GLY A 205 -14.90 -5.94 1.62
CA GLY A 205 -15.64 -6.06 2.88
C GLY A 205 -14.81 -6.59 4.07
N LEU A 206 -13.61 -7.12 3.83
CA LEU A 206 -12.62 -7.41 4.88
C LEU A 206 -11.97 -6.15 5.46
N LEU A 207 -11.85 -5.08 4.69
CA LEU A 207 -11.19 -3.83 5.09
C LEU A 207 -12.20 -2.98 5.87
N ARG A 208 -11.97 -2.81 7.17
CA ARG A 208 -12.89 -2.08 8.05
C ARG A 208 -12.48 -0.62 8.15
N GLY A 209 -13.39 0.27 7.74
CA GLY A 209 -13.23 1.72 7.80
C GLY A 209 -14.04 2.40 8.91
N GLY A 210 -13.90 3.73 8.99
CA GLY A 210 -14.62 4.60 9.92
C GLY A 210 -15.77 5.42 9.35
N THR A 211 -16.37 6.22 10.22
CA THR A 211 -17.48 7.12 9.89
C THR A 211 -17.04 8.42 9.21
N LEU A 212 -15.82 8.89 9.48
CA LEU A 212 -15.24 10.04 8.79
C LEU A 212 -14.70 9.60 7.44
N LYS A 213 -14.85 10.44 6.42
CA LYS A 213 -14.45 10.12 5.04
C LYS A 213 -13.62 11.24 4.43
N ALA A 214 -12.80 10.90 3.45
CA ALA A 214 -12.30 11.86 2.47
C ALA A 214 -12.33 11.24 1.07
N PHE A 215 -12.56 12.08 0.06
CA PHE A 215 -12.27 11.76 -1.34
C PHE A 215 -10.99 12.51 -1.69
N LEU A 216 -9.97 11.78 -2.12
CA LEU A 216 -8.62 12.29 -2.32
C LEU A 216 -8.29 12.36 -3.81
N SER A 217 -7.70 13.46 -4.24
CA SER A 217 -7.23 13.70 -5.60
C SER A 217 -6.06 14.69 -5.61
N GLY A 218 -5.26 14.71 -6.68
CA GLY A 218 -4.06 15.56 -6.74
C GLY A 218 -4.34 17.05 -6.88
N ASP A 219 -5.48 17.44 -7.48
CA ASP A 219 -5.95 18.82 -7.59
C ASP A 219 -6.35 19.46 -6.24
N GLN A 220 -6.50 18.65 -5.19
CA GLN A 220 -6.70 19.14 -3.82
C GLN A 220 -5.39 19.39 -3.05
N GLU A 221 -4.24 19.03 -3.61
CA GLU A 221 -2.94 19.34 -3.02
C GLU A 221 -2.63 20.83 -3.09
N VAL A 222 -1.80 21.31 -2.16
CA VAL A 222 -1.42 22.73 -2.08
C VAL A 222 0.10 22.83 -2.22
N PRO A 223 0.62 23.25 -3.39
CA PRO A 223 2.05 23.47 -3.59
C PRO A 223 2.62 24.50 -2.62
N THR A 224 3.86 24.29 -2.19
CA THR A 224 4.65 25.27 -1.44
C THR A 224 5.80 25.74 -2.35
N PRO A 225 6.08 27.06 -2.46
CA PRO A 225 7.21 27.55 -3.26
C PRO A 225 8.54 26.91 -2.87
N GLY A 226 9.28 26.37 -3.84
CA GLY A 226 10.52 25.62 -3.61
C GLY A 226 10.36 24.26 -2.91
N GLY A 227 9.12 23.80 -2.69
CA GLY A 227 8.81 22.52 -2.08
C GLY A 227 8.92 21.32 -3.05
N PRO A 228 8.82 20.08 -2.51
CA PRO A 228 8.73 18.87 -3.32
C PRO A 228 7.49 18.86 -4.23
N ALA A 229 7.53 18.03 -5.27
CA ALA A 229 6.40 17.83 -6.17
C ALA A 229 5.15 17.32 -5.42
N VAL A 230 3.99 17.86 -5.81
CA VAL A 230 2.66 17.50 -5.28
C VAL A 230 1.64 17.37 -6.41
N GLY A 231 0.56 16.66 -6.14
CA GLY A 231 -0.65 16.66 -6.97
C GLY A 231 -0.58 15.74 -8.19
N ASP A 232 -0.76 14.43 -7.97
CA ASP A 232 -0.90 13.46 -9.05
C ASP A 232 -2.22 13.70 -9.83
N PRO A 233 -2.17 14.11 -11.11
CA PRO A 233 -3.37 14.41 -11.87
C PRO A 233 -4.23 13.15 -12.12
N THR A 234 -3.62 11.97 -12.12
CA THR A 234 -4.26 10.67 -12.34
C THR A 234 -4.68 9.96 -11.05
N GLY A 235 -3.98 10.26 -9.95
CA GLY A 235 -4.18 9.65 -8.64
C GLY A 235 -5.55 9.96 -8.06
N ARG A 236 -6.28 8.93 -7.60
CA ARG A 236 -7.53 9.08 -6.83
C ARG A 236 -7.56 8.08 -5.69
N ALA A 237 -8.06 8.50 -4.54
CA ALA A 237 -8.31 7.58 -3.42
C ALA A 237 -9.57 7.95 -2.63
N VAL A 238 -10.06 7.01 -1.84
CA VAL A 238 -11.05 7.25 -0.79
C VAL A 238 -10.47 6.77 0.52
N SER A 239 -10.70 7.52 1.60
CA SER A 239 -10.32 7.11 2.96
C SER A 239 -11.51 7.07 3.89
N PHE A 240 -11.43 6.21 4.90
CA PHE A 240 -12.40 6.09 5.99
C PHE A 240 -11.66 6.06 7.32
N ILE A 241 -11.92 7.04 8.19
CA ILE A 241 -11.17 7.24 9.44
C ILE A 241 -12.10 7.10 10.65
N GLN A 242 -11.67 6.33 11.66
CA GLN A 242 -12.38 6.15 12.93
C GLN A 242 -11.47 6.46 14.13
N PRO A 243 -11.57 7.66 14.73
CA PRO A 243 -11.09 7.87 16.08
C PRO A 243 -11.83 6.94 17.05
N ARG A 244 -11.09 6.15 17.83
CA ARG A 244 -11.60 5.20 18.84
C ARG A 244 -11.07 5.58 20.23
N GLY A 245 -11.98 5.74 21.18
CA GLY A 245 -11.64 6.13 22.55
C GLY A 245 -10.78 7.40 22.58
N ASN A 246 -9.65 7.30 23.28
CA ASN A 246 -8.76 8.43 23.59
C ASN A 246 -7.32 8.29 23.04
N ALA A 247 -6.94 7.18 22.39
CA ALA A 247 -5.56 6.99 21.91
C ALA A 247 -5.41 6.16 20.62
N ARG A 248 -6.51 5.86 19.90
CA ARG A 248 -6.52 5.00 18.71
C ARG A 248 -7.23 5.63 17.52
N VAL A 249 -6.71 5.39 16.31
CA VAL A 249 -7.38 5.63 15.03
C VAL A 249 -7.37 4.34 14.22
N ASP A 250 -8.55 3.84 13.84
CA ASP A 250 -8.65 2.87 12.73
C ASP A 250 -8.77 3.65 11.42
N TYR A 251 -8.14 3.16 10.35
CA TYR A 251 -8.21 3.77 9.04
C TYR A 251 -8.38 2.71 7.94
N SER A 252 -8.97 3.10 6.83
CA SER A 252 -8.81 2.39 5.56
C SER A 252 -8.64 3.36 4.40
N PHE A 253 -7.96 2.89 3.35
CA PHE A 253 -7.84 3.55 2.05
C PHE A 253 -8.13 2.56 0.94
N ALA A 254 -8.67 3.04 -0.17
CA ALA A 254 -8.65 2.36 -1.47
C ALA A 254 -8.27 3.39 -2.54
N TRP A 255 -7.47 3.00 -3.53
CA TRP A 255 -6.85 3.93 -4.47
C TRP A 255 -6.71 3.36 -5.90
N VAL A 256 -6.54 4.29 -6.84
CA VAL A 256 -6.18 4.06 -8.24
C VAL A 256 -5.18 5.14 -8.69
N GLY A 257 -4.34 4.84 -9.68
CA GLY A 257 -3.30 5.75 -10.19
C GLY A 257 -2.04 5.85 -9.31
N VAL A 258 -2.19 5.88 -7.98
CA VAL A 258 -1.08 6.06 -7.04
C VAL A 258 -0.40 4.75 -6.59
N ARG A 259 0.87 4.86 -6.18
CA ARG A 259 1.67 3.82 -5.49
C ARG A 259 2.12 4.33 -4.11
N PRO A 260 1.31 4.17 -3.05
CA PRO A 260 1.55 4.88 -1.79
C PRO A 260 2.87 4.52 -1.10
N THR A 261 3.69 5.52 -0.83
CA THR A 261 4.91 5.43 -0.02
C THR A 261 4.65 5.76 1.46
N LEU A 262 3.76 6.74 1.71
CA LEU A 262 3.37 7.22 3.04
C LEU A 262 1.86 7.51 3.05
N GLY A 263 1.25 7.48 4.23
CA GLY A 263 -0.15 7.87 4.44
C GLY A 263 -0.34 8.60 5.77
N HIS A 264 -1.02 9.74 5.74
CA HIS A 264 -1.08 10.67 6.88
C HIS A 264 -2.48 11.23 7.14
N ILE A 265 -2.72 11.68 8.37
CA ILE A 265 -3.71 12.73 8.68
C ILE A 265 -2.96 13.99 9.10
N HIS A 266 -3.32 15.12 8.50
CA HIS A 266 -2.79 16.44 8.83
C HIS A 266 -3.86 17.32 9.47
N GLU A 267 -3.45 18.30 10.28
CA GLU A 267 -4.34 19.35 10.83
C GLU A 267 -4.23 20.64 10.01
N GLY A 268 -5.13 20.78 9.04
CA GLY A 268 -5.22 21.95 8.15
C GLY A 268 -6.60 22.06 7.51
N LYS A 269 -7.08 23.29 7.32
CA LYS A 269 -8.33 23.58 6.59
C LYS A 269 -8.13 23.33 5.09
N ALA A 270 -9.23 23.28 4.33
CA ALA A 270 -9.19 23.23 2.88
C ALA A 270 -8.35 24.39 2.31
N GLY A 271 -7.53 24.10 1.30
CA GLY A 271 -6.60 25.08 0.69
C GLY A 271 -5.38 25.47 1.54
N VAL A 272 -5.20 24.90 2.74
CA VAL A 272 -4.08 25.24 3.64
C VAL A 272 -3.30 23.99 4.04
N ASN A 273 -1.97 24.02 3.94
CA ASN A 273 -1.10 22.94 4.43
C ASN A 273 -1.02 22.94 5.96
N GLY A 274 -0.91 21.76 6.56
CA GLY A 274 -0.86 21.57 8.01
C GLY A 274 0.13 20.49 8.44
N PRO A 275 0.55 20.47 9.73
CA PRO A 275 1.44 19.44 10.25
C PRO A 275 0.77 18.06 10.24
N VAL A 276 1.58 17.00 10.08
CA VAL A 276 1.15 15.61 10.31
C VAL A 276 0.77 15.46 11.78
N VAL A 277 -0.44 14.96 12.05
CA VAL A 277 -0.93 14.68 13.41
C VAL A 277 -1.23 13.20 13.65
N VAL A 278 -1.37 12.40 12.59
CA VAL A 278 -1.40 10.93 12.68
C VAL A 278 -0.60 10.34 11.52
N PRO A 279 0.58 9.73 11.77
CA PRO A 279 1.25 8.91 10.77
C PRO A 279 0.51 7.57 10.64
N LEU A 280 -0.21 7.36 9.54
CA LEU A 280 -1.02 6.14 9.34
C LEU A 280 -0.16 4.97 8.89
N PHE A 281 0.78 5.22 7.97
CA PHE A 281 1.85 4.29 7.61
C PHE A 281 3.04 5.06 7.01
N THR A 282 4.25 4.54 7.23
CA THR A 282 5.52 5.22 6.92
C THR A 282 6.45 4.40 6.01
N THR A 283 5.95 3.34 5.39
CA THR A 283 6.68 2.49 4.44
C THR A 283 5.81 2.21 3.22
N ALA A 284 6.45 1.95 2.08
CA ALA A 284 5.74 1.76 0.82
C ALA A 284 4.85 0.51 0.80
N MET A 285 3.73 0.62 0.10
CA MET A 285 2.82 -0.49 -0.15
C MET A 285 3.36 -1.42 -1.25
N PRO A 286 3.15 -2.75 -1.16
CA PRO A 286 3.47 -3.64 -2.27
C PRO A 286 2.67 -3.29 -3.53
N SER A 287 3.28 -3.41 -4.70
CA SER A 287 2.76 -2.86 -5.98
C SER A 287 1.42 -3.46 -6.46
N THR A 288 1.04 -4.63 -5.95
CA THR A 288 -0.24 -5.30 -6.23
C THR A 288 -1.37 -4.83 -5.32
N ILE A 289 -1.08 -4.10 -4.24
CA ILE A 289 -2.06 -3.64 -3.26
C ILE A 289 -2.74 -2.36 -3.75
N ILE A 290 -4.07 -2.35 -3.66
CA ILE A 290 -4.94 -1.27 -4.11
C ILE A 290 -5.81 -0.69 -2.97
N ALA A 291 -5.83 -1.36 -1.82
CA ALA A 291 -6.54 -0.90 -0.63
C ALA A 291 -5.96 -1.54 0.64
N VAL A 292 -6.04 -0.84 1.77
CA VAL A 292 -5.68 -1.37 3.10
C VAL A 292 -6.67 -0.92 4.18
N SER A 293 -6.72 -1.64 5.29
CA SER A 293 -7.12 -1.09 6.59
C SER A 293 -6.05 -1.33 7.64
N GLY A 294 -5.95 -0.42 8.60
CA GLY A 294 -4.97 -0.47 9.67
C GLY A 294 -5.43 0.24 10.92
N THR A 295 -4.56 0.23 11.93
CA THR A 295 -4.80 0.85 13.23
C THR A 295 -3.52 1.52 13.72
N VAL A 296 -3.64 2.79 14.15
CA VAL A 296 -2.60 3.51 14.89
C VAL A 296 -3.04 3.64 16.35
N VAL A 297 -2.11 3.44 17.28
CA VAL A 297 -2.32 3.54 18.73
C VAL A 297 -1.30 4.51 19.36
N GLY A 298 -1.49 4.86 20.64
CA GLY A 298 -0.57 5.76 21.36
C GLY A 298 -0.73 7.25 21.04
N LEU A 299 -1.83 7.65 20.41
CA LEU A 299 -2.08 9.02 19.97
C LEU A 299 -2.56 9.93 21.11
N ASP A 300 -2.22 11.23 21.05
CA ASP A 300 -2.75 12.21 22.02
C ASP A 300 -4.28 12.35 21.88
N SER A 301 -4.96 12.10 23.00
CA SER A 301 -6.40 12.31 23.16
C SER A 301 -6.92 13.68 22.71
N LYS A 302 -6.11 14.75 22.79
CA LYS A 302 -6.46 16.10 22.30
C LYS A 302 -6.62 16.10 20.78
N ILE A 303 -5.70 15.49 20.04
CA ILE A 303 -5.78 15.35 18.58
C ILE A 303 -7.07 14.60 18.20
N LEU A 304 -7.33 13.47 18.86
CA LEU A 304 -8.53 12.66 18.63
C LEU A 304 -9.82 13.42 18.95
N ARG A 305 -9.84 14.27 20.00
CA ARG A 305 -10.98 15.14 20.28
C ARG A 305 -11.20 16.17 19.16
N ARG A 306 -10.15 16.83 18.68
CA ARG A 306 -10.26 17.80 17.57
C ARG A 306 -10.75 17.15 16.28
N ILE A 307 -10.20 15.99 15.89
CA ILE A 307 -10.68 15.22 14.71
C ILE A 307 -12.16 14.84 14.86
N LYS A 308 -12.59 14.40 16.06
CA LYS A 308 -14.00 14.06 16.32
C LYS A 308 -14.92 15.29 16.26
N GLN A 309 -14.51 16.44 16.80
CA GLN A 309 -15.32 17.65 16.89
C GLN A 309 -15.40 18.41 15.56
N LYS A 310 -14.28 18.58 14.86
CA LYS A 310 -14.18 19.39 13.64
C LYS A 310 -13.35 18.66 12.57
N PRO A 311 -13.88 17.57 11.98
CA PRO A 311 -13.15 16.79 10.97
C PRO A 311 -12.74 17.64 9.76
N SER A 312 -13.53 18.64 9.37
CA SER A 312 -13.21 19.57 8.28
C SER A 312 -12.00 20.50 8.55
N GLY A 313 -11.38 20.41 9.74
CA GLY A 313 -10.06 20.98 10.04
C GLY A 313 -8.90 20.01 9.82
N PHE A 314 -9.14 18.80 9.32
CA PHE A 314 -8.14 17.75 9.10
C PHE A 314 -8.28 17.15 7.69
N TYR A 315 -7.18 16.78 7.05
CA TYR A 315 -7.19 16.10 5.76
C TYR A 315 -6.38 14.80 5.80
N ALA A 316 -6.79 13.83 5.00
CA ALA A 316 -6.00 12.64 4.71
C ALA A 316 -5.12 12.90 3.48
N ASN A 317 -3.94 12.28 3.45
CA ASN A 317 -3.00 12.35 2.33
C ASN A 317 -2.38 10.97 2.04
N LEU A 318 -2.06 10.71 0.77
CA LEU A 318 -1.15 9.65 0.34
C LEU A 318 -0.03 10.25 -0.51
N HIS A 319 1.21 9.88 -0.22
CA HIS A 319 2.40 10.29 -0.96
C HIS A 319 2.85 9.17 -1.91
N THR A 320 3.56 9.50 -2.98
CA THR A 320 4.29 8.52 -3.82
C THR A 320 5.77 8.88 -3.90
N ALA A 321 6.56 8.17 -4.72
CA ALA A 321 7.95 8.54 -4.99
C ALA A 321 8.04 9.76 -5.93
N GLU A 322 7.10 9.87 -6.86
CA GLU A 322 6.97 10.93 -7.86
C GLU A 322 6.41 12.23 -7.25
N PHE A 323 5.51 12.10 -6.27
CA PHE A 323 4.90 13.22 -5.55
C PHE A 323 5.15 13.11 -4.04
N PRO A 324 6.42 13.31 -3.59
CA PRO A 324 6.79 13.12 -2.19
C PRO A 324 6.21 14.20 -1.25
N GLY A 325 5.79 15.36 -1.76
CA GLY A 325 5.07 16.36 -0.96
C GLY A 325 3.61 15.99 -0.64
N GLY A 326 3.03 15.07 -1.43
CA GLY A 326 1.63 14.65 -1.37
C GLY A 326 1.12 14.36 -2.78
N ALA A 327 0.69 13.14 -3.05
CA ALA A 327 0.18 12.74 -4.36
C ALA A 327 -1.32 12.99 -4.48
N VAL A 328 -2.08 12.66 -3.43
CA VAL A 328 -3.53 12.91 -3.36
C VAL A 328 -3.93 13.34 -1.96
N ARG A 329 -4.74 14.41 -1.89
CA ARG A 329 -5.25 15.01 -0.65
C ARG A 329 -6.77 15.02 -0.64
N GLY A 330 -7.37 14.89 0.54
CA GLY A 330 -8.82 15.05 0.72
C GLY A 330 -9.20 15.43 2.14
N GLN A 331 -10.07 16.44 2.29
CA GLN A 331 -10.54 16.91 3.60
C GLN A 331 -11.44 15.86 4.28
N LEU A 332 -11.27 15.64 5.58
CA LEU A 332 -12.15 14.76 6.35
C LEU A 332 -13.52 15.41 6.56
N PHE A 333 -14.59 14.65 6.31
CA PHE A 333 -15.97 15.05 6.55
C PHE A 333 -16.78 13.94 7.23
N ARG A 334 -17.94 14.32 7.80
CA ARG A 334 -18.99 13.39 8.23
C ARG A 334 -20.04 13.30 7.12
N ARG A 335 -20.61 12.10 6.93
CA ARG A 335 -21.92 12.00 6.26
C ARG A 335 -22.98 12.68 7.10
#